data_AF-A0A6P5FZL5-F1
#
_entry.id   AF-A0A6P5FZL5-F1
#
_cell.length_a   1.000
_cell.length_b   1.000
_cell.length_c   1.000
_cell.angle_alpha   90.00
_cell.angle_beta   90.00
_cell.angle_gamma   90.00
#
_symmetry.space_group_name_H-M   'P 1'
#
loop_
_entity.id
_entity.type
_entity.pdbx_description
1 polymer ?
#
loop_
_entity_poly.entity_id
_entity_poly.type
_entity_poly.pdbx_seq_one_letter_code
_entity_poly.pdbx_strand_id
1 'polypeptide(L)'
;MSLYASTFVSPPTTAASPGSSSSAFIGARQPLSAYAVTAPPPSPATLRRCEVAAKALTRRENRAARHERIRKKVEGTPERPRMSVFRSNKHLYVQVIDDTKMHTLASASTMQKPVSEGLDYSSGPTIEVAKKVGEAIAKACLEKGVTKVAFDRGGYPYHGRVEALASAAREQGLEL
;
A
#
# COMPACT_ATOMS: atom_id res chain seq x y z
N MET A 1 14.07 45.51 47.23
CA MET A 1 13.90 44.60 46.08
C MET A 1 13.74 43.19 46.63
N SER A 2 12.53 42.61 46.46
CA SER A 2 12.02 41.31 46.96
C SER A 2 13.01 40.15 46.74
N LEU A 3 13.33 39.18 47.63
CA LEU A 3 12.64 38.33 48.61
C LEU A 3 11.69 37.22 48.06
N TYR A 4 12.09 35.95 48.34
CA TYR A 4 11.40 34.63 48.46
C TYR A 4 10.65 34.04 47.23
N ALA A 5 10.94 32.84 46.71
CA ALA A 5 10.88 31.45 47.21
C ALA A 5 9.50 30.75 47.08
N SER A 6 9.49 29.59 46.39
CA SER A 6 8.50 28.48 46.47
C SER A 6 7.10 28.78 45.87
N THR A 7 6.27 27.88 45.33
CA THR A 7 6.09 26.42 45.40
C THR A 7 5.25 25.96 44.20
N PHE A 8 5.50 24.73 43.74
CA PHE A 8 4.62 23.91 42.90
C PHE A 8 3.22 23.77 43.55
N VAL A 9 2.15 23.96 42.78
CA VAL A 9 0.77 23.64 43.19
C VAL A 9 0.23 22.55 42.28
N SER A 10 0.03 21.36 42.85
CA SER A 10 -0.67 20.22 42.24
C SER A 10 -2.20 20.40 42.34
N PRO A 11 -2.99 19.92 41.38
CA PRO A 11 -4.45 19.91 41.50
C PRO A 11 -4.95 18.73 42.35
N PRO A 12 -6.10 18.89 43.05
CA PRO A 12 -6.67 17.86 43.90
C PRO A 12 -7.39 16.76 43.11
N THR A 13 -7.28 15.55 43.66
CA THR A 13 -7.93 14.31 43.24
C THR A 13 -9.41 14.33 43.64
N THR A 14 -10.33 14.28 42.67
CA THR A 14 -11.77 14.18 42.94
C THR A 14 -12.20 12.72 42.93
N ALA A 15 -12.39 12.14 44.11
CA ALA A 15 -13.04 10.85 44.31
C ALA A 15 -14.39 11.06 45.00
N ALA A 16 -15.49 10.74 44.32
CA ALA A 16 -16.79 10.46 44.94
C ALA A 16 -17.71 9.76 43.94
N SER A 17 -18.14 8.53 44.25
CA SER A 17 -19.25 7.83 43.61
C SER A 17 -20.31 7.54 44.69
N PRO A 18 -21.61 7.78 44.44
CA PRO A 18 -22.65 7.58 45.44
C PRO A 18 -23.21 6.14 45.39
N GLY A 19 -23.75 5.73 46.54
CA GLY A 19 -24.05 4.36 46.92
C GLY A 19 -25.17 3.66 46.16
N SER A 20 -25.13 2.32 46.25
CA SER A 20 -26.28 1.45 46.06
C SER A 20 -26.57 0.71 47.37
N SER A 21 -27.47 1.25 48.19
CA SER A 21 -28.10 0.52 49.28
C SER A 21 -29.44 -0.01 48.80
N SER A 22 -29.49 -1.29 48.41
CA SER A 22 -30.77 -2.01 48.26
C SER A 22 -31.08 -2.77 49.55
N SER A 23 -32.36 -2.72 49.88
CA SER A 23 -33.05 -3.14 51.08
C SER A 23 -32.90 -4.61 51.47
N ALA A 24 -32.97 -4.83 52.79
CA ALA A 24 -33.17 -6.08 53.48
C ALA A 24 -34.35 -6.94 52.94
N PHE A 25 -34.29 -8.26 53.11
CA PHE A 25 -35.23 -9.05 53.94
C PHE A 25 -35.03 -10.57 53.75
N ILE A 26 -34.84 -11.24 54.89
CA ILE A 26 -35.41 -12.55 55.30
C ILE A 26 -35.16 -13.79 54.43
N GLY A 27 -34.48 -14.77 55.04
CA GLY A 27 -34.12 -16.04 54.44
C GLY A 27 -35.27 -17.04 54.23
N ALA A 28 -34.96 -18.09 53.49
CA ALA A 28 -35.66 -19.36 53.57
C ALA A 28 -34.71 -20.50 53.16
N ARG A 29 -34.92 -21.61 53.84
CA ARG A 29 -34.16 -22.86 53.88
C ARG A 29 -33.96 -23.50 52.51
N GLN A 30 -32.79 -24.11 52.33
CA GLN A 30 -32.56 -25.13 51.30
C GLN A 30 -33.52 -26.31 51.50
N PRO A 31 -33.99 -26.94 50.41
CA PRO A 31 -34.17 -28.37 50.40
C PRO A 31 -33.09 -29.04 49.56
N LEU A 32 -32.33 -29.93 50.20
CA LEU A 32 -31.58 -30.98 49.54
C LEU A 32 -32.59 -31.91 48.85
N SER A 33 -32.73 -31.85 47.53
CA SER A 33 -33.49 -32.86 46.79
C SER A 33 -32.69 -33.37 45.59
N ALA A 34 -32.35 -34.66 45.69
CA ALA A 34 -32.15 -35.62 44.61
C ALA A 34 -31.15 -35.26 43.50
N TYR A 35 -30.03 -35.97 43.52
CA TYR A 35 -29.18 -36.23 42.36
C TYR A 35 -30.04 -36.74 41.18
N ALA A 36 -30.28 -35.89 40.18
CA ALA A 36 -30.65 -36.33 38.85
C ALA A 36 -29.38 -36.26 37.99
N VAL A 37 -28.79 -37.42 37.67
CA VAL A 37 -27.71 -37.53 36.68
C VAL A 37 -28.34 -37.29 35.30
N THR A 38 -28.49 -36.03 34.90
CA THR A 38 -28.76 -35.70 33.51
C THR A 38 -27.45 -35.84 32.75
N ALA A 39 -27.32 -36.88 31.94
CA ALA A 39 -26.18 -37.01 31.03
C ALA A 39 -26.07 -35.70 30.20
N PRO A 40 -24.86 -35.09 30.10
CA PRO A 40 -24.69 -33.94 29.23
C PRO A 40 -25.02 -34.36 27.79
N PRO A 41 -25.71 -33.51 27.00
CA PRO A 41 -25.97 -33.82 25.61
C PRO A 41 -24.64 -34.07 24.90
N PRO A 42 -24.56 -35.05 23.95
CA PRO A 42 -23.33 -35.27 23.21
C PRO A 42 -22.93 -33.95 22.56
N SER A 43 -21.73 -33.47 22.89
CA SER A 43 -21.20 -32.23 22.32
C SER A 43 -21.29 -32.34 20.80
N PRO A 44 -21.87 -31.36 20.09
CA PRO A 44 -21.90 -31.43 18.64
C PRO A 44 -20.45 -31.54 18.19
N ALA A 45 -20.09 -32.66 17.56
CA ALA A 45 -18.83 -32.78 16.85
C ALA A 45 -18.85 -31.66 15.81
N THR A 46 -18.28 -30.52 16.17
CA THR A 46 -18.38 -29.30 15.40
C THR A 46 -17.59 -29.58 14.14
N LEU A 47 -18.32 -29.71 13.01
CA LEU A 47 -17.76 -29.56 11.69
C LEU A 47 -16.70 -28.47 11.78
N ARG A 48 -15.44 -28.81 11.51
CA ARG A 48 -14.34 -27.84 11.46
C ARG A 48 -14.71 -26.85 10.37
N ARG A 49 -15.43 -25.81 10.76
CA ARG A 49 -15.74 -24.67 9.95
C ARG A 49 -14.38 -24.10 9.64
N CYS A 50 -13.90 -24.31 8.42
CA CYS A 50 -12.70 -23.61 7.96
C CYS A 50 -13.06 -22.14 7.98
N GLU A 51 -12.69 -21.43 9.04
CA GLU A 51 -12.78 -20.00 9.10
C GLU A 51 -11.77 -19.44 8.10
N VAL A 52 -12.25 -19.14 6.90
CA VAL A 52 -11.46 -18.41 5.91
C VAL A 52 -11.44 -16.94 6.36
N ALA A 53 -10.47 -16.59 7.19
CA ALA A 53 -10.21 -15.20 7.54
C ALA A 53 -9.62 -14.49 6.31
N ALA A 54 -10.46 -13.74 5.58
CA ALA A 54 -9.99 -12.88 4.51
C ALA A 54 -9.13 -11.76 5.11
N LYS A 55 -7.81 -11.81 4.87
CA LYS A 55 -6.92 -10.72 5.28
C LYS A 55 -7.25 -9.49 4.43
N ALA A 56 -7.81 -8.44 5.05
CA ALA A 56 -8.08 -7.17 4.38
C ALA A 56 -6.76 -6.44 4.08
N LEU A 57 -6.17 -6.74 2.91
CA LEU A 57 -4.90 -6.15 2.51
C LEU A 57 -5.08 -4.71 2.04
N THR A 58 -4.12 -3.86 2.39
CA THR A 58 -4.12 -2.47 1.94
C THR A 58 -3.93 -2.36 0.42
N ARG A 59 -4.34 -1.24 -0.18
CA ARG A 59 -4.14 -0.99 -1.62
C ARG A 59 -2.67 -1.13 -2.04
N ARG A 60 -1.74 -0.75 -1.15
CA ARG A 60 -0.29 -0.83 -1.37
C ARG A 60 0.19 -2.29 -1.40
N GLU A 61 -0.23 -3.09 -0.43
CA GLU A 61 0.08 -4.53 -0.37
C GLU A 61 -0.46 -5.27 -1.59
N ASN A 62 -1.72 -5.03 -1.95
CA ASN A 62 -2.34 -5.62 -3.14
C ASN A 62 -1.58 -5.25 -4.43
N ARG A 63 -1.08 -4.03 -4.52
CA ARG A 63 -0.24 -3.60 -5.65
C ARG A 63 1.12 -4.27 -5.64
N ALA A 64 1.78 -4.39 -4.48
CA ALA A 64 3.05 -5.08 -4.34
C ALA A 64 2.95 -6.56 -4.73
N ALA A 65 1.92 -7.27 -4.25
CA ALA A 65 1.68 -8.67 -4.59
C ALA A 65 1.43 -8.89 -6.10
N ARG A 66 0.72 -7.97 -6.77
CA ARG A 66 0.57 -8.01 -8.24
C ARG A 66 1.89 -7.74 -8.95
N HIS A 67 2.66 -6.79 -8.45
CA HIS A 67 3.96 -6.41 -9.00
C HIS A 67 4.96 -7.57 -8.94
N GLU A 68 5.08 -8.23 -7.79
CA GLU A 68 5.91 -9.42 -7.61
C GLU A 68 5.50 -10.54 -8.55
N ARG A 69 4.20 -10.79 -8.73
CA ARG A 69 3.70 -11.80 -9.66
C ARG A 69 4.10 -11.53 -11.12
N ILE A 70 4.13 -10.25 -11.52
CA ILE A 70 4.57 -9.85 -12.87
C ILE A 70 6.08 -10.04 -13.00
N ARG A 71 6.85 -9.65 -11.98
CA ARG A 71 8.31 -9.79 -11.94
C ARG A 71 8.80 -11.24 -12.01
N LYS A 72 7.98 -12.22 -11.60
CA LYS A 72 8.29 -13.64 -11.83
C LYS A 72 8.40 -14.03 -13.31
N LYS A 73 7.88 -13.22 -14.23
CA LYS A 73 7.92 -13.48 -15.68
C LYS A 73 8.76 -12.46 -16.44
N VAL A 74 8.90 -11.24 -15.92
CA VAL A 74 9.59 -10.14 -16.59
C VAL A 74 10.91 -9.90 -15.88
N GLU A 75 12.00 -10.27 -16.54
CA GLU A 75 13.37 -10.11 -16.06
C GLU A 75 14.13 -9.16 -17.00
N GLY A 76 14.96 -8.28 -16.45
CA GLY A 76 15.80 -7.36 -17.21
C GLY A 76 17.19 -7.93 -17.46
N THR A 77 17.54 -8.14 -18.72
CA THR A 77 18.90 -8.51 -19.17
C THR A 77 19.64 -7.28 -19.69
N PRO A 78 20.97 -7.32 -19.88
CA PRO A 78 21.70 -6.20 -20.49
C PRO A 78 21.22 -5.90 -21.92
N GLU A 79 20.79 -6.93 -22.67
CA GLU A 79 20.25 -6.77 -24.03
C GLU A 79 18.81 -6.26 -24.05
N ARG A 80 18.00 -6.69 -23.07
CA ARG A 80 16.62 -6.24 -22.90
C ARG A 80 16.37 -5.80 -21.46
N PRO A 81 16.77 -4.57 -21.10
CA PRO A 81 16.55 -4.03 -19.76
C PRO A 81 15.06 -3.93 -19.43
N ARG A 82 14.72 -4.02 -18.14
CA ARG A 82 13.33 -3.95 -17.68
C ARG A 82 12.92 -2.49 -17.45
N MET A 83 11.87 -2.03 -18.12
CA MET A 83 11.26 -0.72 -17.87
C MET A 83 10.13 -0.82 -16.87
N SER A 84 10.38 -0.33 -15.66
CA SER A 84 9.44 -0.33 -14.54
C SER A 84 8.68 0.98 -14.44
N VAL A 85 7.35 0.92 -14.49
CA VAL A 85 6.47 2.07 -14.31
C VAL A 85 5.95 2.17 -12.87
N PHE A 86 6.08 3.34 -12.26
CA PHE A 86 5.47 3.64 -10.97
C PHE A 86 4.61 4.90 -11.04
N ARG A 87 3.33 4.75 -10.67
CA ARG A 87 2.36 5.83 -10.61
C ARG A 87 1.99 6.12 -9.16
N SER A 88 2.31 7.31 -8.67
CA SER A 88 1.79 7.81 -7.40
C SER A 88 0.47 8.56 -7.61
N ASN A 89 -0.05 9.20 -6.56
CA ASN A 89 -1.26 10.02 -6.71
C ASN A 89 -1.00 11.24 -7.59
N LYS A 90 0.16 11.88 -7.40
CA LYS A 90 0.52 13.14 -8.06
C LYS A 90 1.56 12.99 -9.17
N HIS A 91 2.38 11.95 -9.16
CA HIS A 91 3.55 11.87 -10.04
C HIS A 91 3.62 10.53 -10.77
N LEU A 92 4.37 10.54 -11.86
CA LEU A 92 4.67 9.35 -12.64
C LEU A 92 6.19 9.22 -12.79
N TYR A 93 6.68 8.02 -12.53
CA TYR A 93 8.09 7.66 -12.57
C TYR A 93 8.29 6.44 -13.46
N VAL A 94 9.36 6.47 -14.25
CA VAL A 94 9.78 5.38 -15.12
C VAL A 94 11.27 5.16 -14.94
N GLN A 95 11.66 3.91 -14.83
CA GLN A 95 13.05 3.50 -14.70
C GLN A 95 13.32 2.35 -15.65
N VAL A 96 14.48 2.39 -16.31
CA VAL A 96 15.00 1.29 -17.13
C VAL A 96 16.17 0.68 -16.37
N ILE A 97 16.02 -0.58 -16.00
CA ILE A 97 16.89 -1.27 -15.04
C ILE A 97 17.47 -2.52 -15.71
N ASP A 98 18.78 -2.70 -15.56
CA ASP A 98 19.45 -3.97 -15.79
C ASP A 98 19.48 -4.73 -14.46
N ASP A 99 18.70 -5.82 -14.38
CA ASP A 99 18.57 -6.59 -13.14
C ASP A 99 19.84 -7.42 -12.86
N THR A 100 20.67 -7.72 -13.88
CA THR A 100 21.93 -8.47 -13.69
C THR A 100 23.00 -7.64 -12.97
N LYS A 101 23.09 -6.35 -13.31
CA LYS A 101 24.02 -5.39 -12.70
C LYS A 101 23.38 -4.61 -11.55
N MET A 102 22.08 -4.82 -11.30
CA MET A 102 21.26 -4.02 -10.39
C MET A 102 21.42 -2.51 -10.61
N HIS A 103 21.58 -2.09 -11.87
CA HIS A 103 21.91 -0.73 -12.23
C HIS A 103 20.78 -0.10 -13.06
N THR A 104 20.41 1.13 -12.73
CA THR A 104 19.41 1.88 -13.48
C THR A 104 20.10 2.64 -14.61
N LEU A 105 19.82 2.25 -15.85
CA LEU A 105 20.40 2.86 -17.03
C LEU A 105 19.81 4.24 -17.25
N ALA A 106 18.48 4.36 -17.29
CA ALA A 106 17.78 5.61 -17.53
C ALA A 106 16.59 5.77 -16.57
N SER A 107 16.26 7.02 -16.23
CA SER A 107 15.12 7.33 -15.38
C SER A 107 14.45 8.62 -15.85
N ALA A 108 13.13 8.59 -15.96
CA ALA A 108 12.31 9.74 -16.29
C ALA A 108 11.24 9.94 -15.21
N SER A 109 11.02 11.20 -14.82
CA SER A 109 9.96 11.51 -13.87
C SER A 109 9.31 12.85 -14.16
N THR A 110 8.07 13.00 -13.72
CA THR A 110 7.36 14.27 -13.79
C THR A 110 7.97 15.38 -12.92
N MET A 111 8.93 15.06 -12.05
CA MET A 111 9.66 16.04 -11.23
C MET A 111 10.91 16.58 -11.93
N GLN A 112 11.35 15.97 -13.04
CA GLN A 112 12.49 16.46 -13.78
C GLN A 112 12.11 17.73 -14.55
N LYS A 113 13.01 18.72 -14.53
CA LYS A 113 12.91 20.00 -15.26
C LYS A 113 12.30 19.89 -16.68
N PRO A 114 12.79 19.00 -17.57
CA PRO A 114 12.26 18.88 -18.94
C PRO A 114 10.78 18.50 -19.01
N VAL A 115 10.22 17.88 -17.98
CA VAL A 115 8.81 17.46 -17.94
C VAL A 115 7.97 18.43 -17.12
N SER A 116 8.54 19.04 -16.07
CA SER A 116 7.83 19.96 -15.19
C SER A 116 7.56 21.32 -15.82
N GLU A 117 8.47 21.83 -16.66
CA GLU A 117 8.37 23.19 -17.24
C GLU A 117 7.24 23.35 -18.28
N GLY A 118 6.68 22.24 -18.77
CA GLY A 118 5.64 22.26 -19.81
C GLY A 118 4.32 21.63 -19.40
N LEU A 119 4.09 21.35 -18.11
CA LEU A 119 2.92 20.59 -17.64
C LEU A 119 2.46 21.04 -16.25
N ASP A 120 1.50 21.95 -16.22
CA ASP A 120 0.75 22.27 -15.00
C ASP A 120 -0.42 21.32 -14.84
N TYR A 121 -0.34 20.40 -13.88
CA TYR A 121 -1.45 19.56 -13.48
C TYR A 121 -1.68 19.67 -11.97
N SER A 122 -2.91 20.02 -11.58
CA SER A 122 -3.26 20.31 -10.18
C SER A 122 -3.49 19.04 -9.35
N SER A 123 -4.17 18.04 -9.91
CA SER A 123 -4.71 16.90 -9.13
C SER A 123 -3.99 15.57 -9.37
N GLY A 124 -3.24 15.41 -10.47
CA GLY A 124 -2.47 14.21 -10.77
C GLY A 124 -2.04 14.12 -12.22
N PRO A 125 -1.21 13.11 -12.59
CA PRO A 125 -0.65 13.05 -13.93
C PRO A 125 -1.73 12.62 -14.92
N THR A 126 -2.00 13.47 -15.90
CA THR A 126 -2.92 13.26 -17.03
C THR A 126 -2.32 12.31 -18.07
N ILE A 127 -3.11 11.89 -19.07
CA ILE A 127 -2.63 11.07 -20.20
C ILE A 127 -1.53 11.78 -20.98
N GLU A 128 -1.65 13.09 -21.19
CA GLU A 128 -0.63 13.92 -21.86
C GLU A 128 0.70 13.91 -21.11
N VAL A 129 0.66 13.99 -19.78
CA VAL A 129 1.86 13.88 -18.93
C VAL A 129 2.55 12.53 -19.14
N ALA A 130 1.77 11.44 -19.23
CA ALA A 130 2.32 10.11 -19.46
C ALA A 130 2.99 9.99 -20.85
N LYS A 131 2.44 10.64 -21.88
CA LYS A 131 3.05 10.69 -23.22
C LYS A 131 4.40 11.43 -23.18
N LYS A 132 4.46 12.63 -22.59
CA LYS A 132 5.72 13.39 -22.48
C LYS A 132 6.79 12.62 -21.68
N VAL A 133 6.41 11.92 -20.62
CA VAL A 133 7.34 11.06 -19.87
C VAL A 133 7.81 9.88 -20.73
N GLY A 134 6.93 9.27 -21.53
CA GLY A 134 7.26 8.22 -22.49
C GLY A 134 8.26 8.68 -23.56
N GLU A 135 8.08 9.90 -24.07
CA GLU A 135 9.02 10.50 -25.02
C GLU A 135 10.38 10.80 -24.38
N ALA A 136 10.39 11.36 -23.17
CA ALA A 136 11.60 11.69 -22.46
C ALA A 136 12.43 10.45 -22.12
N ILE A 137 11.79 9.35 -21.69
CA ILE A 137 12.52 8.11 -21.41
C ILE A 137 13.07 7.47 -22.68
N ALA A 138 12.35 7.53 -23.79
CA ALA A 138 12.82 6.98 -25.06
C ALA A 138 14.08 7.66 -25.54
N LYS A 139 14.10 9.00 -25.55
CA LYS A 139 15.30 9.80 -25.89
C LYS A 139 16.49 9.44 -25.00
N ALA A 140 16.27 9.37 -23.69
CA ALA A 140 17.31 9.00 -22.72
C ALA A 140 17.84 7.55 -22.89
N CYS A 141 17.03 6.63 -23.42
CA CYS A 141 17.46 5.26 -23.71
C CYS A 141 18.26 5.19 -25.01
N LEU A 142 17.84 5.91 -26.05
CA LEU A 142 18.54 5.97 -27.33
C LEU A 142 19.93 6.60 -27.18
N GLU A 143 20.06 7.67 -26.38
CA GLU A 143 21.35 8.26 -26.02
C GLU A 143 22.32 7.26 -25.36
N LYS A 144 21.77 6.26 -24.68
CA LYS A 144 22.52 5.18 -24.00
C LYS A 144 22.67 3.92 -24.86
N GLY A 145 22.18 3.93 -26.09
CA GLY A 145 22.24 2.81 -27.02
C GLY A 145 21.30 1.65 -26.68
N VAL A 146 20.25 1.87 -25.88
CA VAL A 146 19.26 0.83 -25.52
C VAL A 146 18.05 0.94 -26.45
N THR A 147 17.83 -0.08 -27.27
CA THR A 147 16.72 -0.13 -28.24
C THR A 147 15.60 -1.08 -27.81
N LYS A 148 15.95 -2.21 -27.20
CA LYS A 148 15.02 -3.26 -26.76
C LYS A 148 14.81 -3.20 -25.27
N VAL A 149 13.56 -3.22 -24.83
CA VAL A 149 13.19 -3.10 -23.43
C VAL A 149 12.03 -4.04 -23.09
N ALA A 150 12.02 -4.60 -21.88
CA ALA A 150 10.91 -5.40 -21.38
C ALA A 150 9.96 -4.51 -20.56
N PHE A 151 8.70 -4.42 -20.96
CA PHE A 151 7.73 -3.55 -20.29
C PHE A 151 7.19 -4.14 -18.98
N ASP A 152 7.51 -3.52 -17.84
CA ASP A 152 6.96 -3.83 -16.51
C ASP A 152 5.94 -2.75 -16.09
N ARG A 153 4.66 -3.11 -16.18
CA ARG A 153 3.51 -2.27 -15.82
C ARG A 153 3.38 -1.97 -14.33
N GLY A 154 4.25 -2.47 -13.46
CA GLY A 154 4.33 -1.99 -12.08
C GLY A 154 3.18 -2.44 -11.16
N GLY A 155 2.46 -3.50 -11.53
CA GLY A 155 1.24 -3.96 -10.82
C GLY A 155 -0.02 -3.14 -11.12
N TYR A 156 0.05 -2.19 -12.07
CA TYR A 156 -1.11 -1.45 -12.58
C TYR A 156 -1.72 -2.15 -13.80
N PRO A 157 -3.03 -2.01 -14.04
CA PRO A 157 -3.64 -2.46 -15.30
C PRO A 157 -3.01 -1.74 -16.49
N TYR A 158 -2.84 -2.46 -17.59
CA TYR A 158 -2.40 -1.87 -18.86
C TYR A 158 -3.58 -1.18 -19.52
N HIS A 159 -3.79 0.08 -19.13
CA HIS A 159 -4.87 0.93 -19.66
C HIS A 159 -4.53 2.41 -19.40
N GLY A 160 -5.15 3.30 -20.17
CA GLY A 160 -5.14 4.75 -19.96
C GLY A 160 -3.72 5.30 -19.92
N ARG A 161 -3.27 5.75 -18.75
CA ARG A 161 -1.95 6.39 -18.58
C ARG A 161 -0.77 5.46 -18.83
N VAL A 162 -0.88 4.19 -18.42
CA VAL A 162 0.21 3.21 -18.59
C VAL A 162 0.34 2.82 -20.06
N GLU A 163 -0.80 2.68 -20.74
CA GLU A 163 -0.86 2.42 -22.18
C GLU A 163 -0.34 3.60 -23.00
N ALA A 164 -0.77 4.83 -22.69
CA ALA A 164 -0.31 6.03 -23.39
C ALA A 164 1.21 6.25 -23.29
N LEU A 165 1.81 5.93 -22.14
CA LEU A 165 3.26 5.94 -21.96
C LEU A 165 3.95 4.92 -22.85
N ALA A 166 3.42 3.69 -22.92
CA ALA A 166 3.97 2.63 -23.75
C ALA A 166 3.85 2.97 -25.24
N SER A 167 2.71 3.54 -25.67
CA SER A 167 2.53 4.00 -27.06
C SER A 167 3.50 5.12 -27.42
N ALA A 168 3.66 6.13 -26.55
CA ALA A 168 4.61 7.22 -26.79
C ALA A 168 6.07 6.72 -26.86
N ALA A 169 6.45 5.75 -26.03
CA ALA A 169 7.77 5.13 -26.11
C ALA A 169 7.98 4.38 -27.44
N ARG A 170 6.97 3.65 -27.92
CA ARG A 170 7.01 2.95 -29.21
C ARG A 170 7.13 3.91 -30.40
N GLU A 171 6.40 5.02 -30.37
CA GLU A 171 6.48 6.06 -31.41
C GLU A 171 7.87 6.68 -31.53
N GLN A 172 8.62 6.73 -30.42
CA GLN A 172 10.00 7.22 -30.38
C GLN A 172 11.05 6.14 -30.67
N GLY A 173 10.64 4.95 -31.15
CA GLY A 173 11.55 3.91 -31.63
C GLY A 173 12.07 2.94 -30.56
N LEU A 174 11.49 2.93 -29.35
CA LEU A 174 11.74 1.85 -28.39
C LEU A 174 10.93 0.59 -28.73
N GLU A 175 11.60 -0.54 -28.82
CA GLU A 175 10.95 -1.85 -28.97
C GLU A 175 10.57 -2.40 -27.58
N LEU A 176 9.26 -2.44 -27.30
CA LEU A 176 8.65 -2.92 -26.04
C LEU A 176 7.97 -4.29 -26.17
#